data_AF-A0A8X6V7A5-F1
#
_entry.id   AF-A0A8X6V7A5-F1
#
_cell.length_a   1.000
_cell.length_b   1.000
_cell.length_c   1.000
_cell.angle_alpha   90.00
_cell.angle_beta   90.00
_cell.angle_gamma   90.00
#
_symmetry.space_group_name_H-M   'P 1'
#
loop_
_entity.id
_entity.type
_entity.pdbx_description
1 polymer ?
#
loop_
_entity_poly.entity_id
_entity_poly.type
_entity_poly.pdbx_seq_one_letter_code
_entity_poly.pdbx_strand_id
1 'polypeptide(L)'
;MTLDTVDKNEAVELAKQTSLDEVNVEVVEEIARETAVSLSNDDFKELADQAEHRSIESSDSEEEQKELSTEFLKASLTTVTEIMDQFIENNSNFYRNSKARRGVMDVLSTYQQLLTEWKRKTQITLDTFLIKRQKIGDTEKIECSEM
;
A
#
# COMPACT_ATOMS: atom_id res chain seq x y z
N MET A 1 -19.35 -24.10 -8.94
CA MET A 1 -19.71 -25.51 -8.70
C MET A 1 -19.15 -26.28 -9.86
N THR A 2 -18.16 -27.16 -9.74
CA THR A 2 -17.85 -28.13 -8.68
C THR A 2 -16.36 -28.05 -8.31
N LEU A 3 -16.03 -28.12 -7.01
CA LEU A 3 -14.69 -28.51 -6.57
C LEU A 3 -14.59 -30.02 -6.78
N ASP A 4 -14.50 -30.42 -8.05
CA ASP A 4 -14.25 -31.82 -8.37
C ASP A 4 -12.80 -32.12 -8.04
N THR A 5 -12.69 -32.81 -6.91
CA THR A 5 -11.74 -33.89 -6.65
C THR A 5 -10.28 -33.50 -6.86
N VAL A 6 -9.66 -32.97 -5.80
CA VAL A 6 -8.24 -33.23 -5.58
C VAL A 6 -8.08 -34.76 -5.66
N ASP A 7 -7.35 -35.25 -6.65
CA ASP A 7 -7.09 -36.67 -6.79
C ASP A 7 -6.27 -37.10 -5.56
N LYS A 8 -6.93 -37.78 -4.63
CA LYS A 8 -6.33 -38.16 -3.35
C LYS A 8 -5.07 -39.01 -3.55
N ASN A 9 -4.97 -39.72 -4.68
CA ASN A 9 -3.79 -40.48 -5.04
C ASN A 9 -2.62 -39.57 -5.42
N GLU A 10 -2.88 -38.47 -6.15
CA GLU A 10 -1.86 -37.47 -6.49
C GLU A 10 -1.30 -36.79 -5.23
N ALA A 11 -2.16 -36.48 -4.25
CA ALA A 11 -1.73 -35.92 -2.97
C ALA A 11 -0.84 -36.87 -2.16
N VAL A 12 -1.14 -38.18 -2.19
CA VAL A 12 -0.32 -39.21 -1.52
C VAL A 12 1.02 -39.39 -2.23
N GLU A 13 1.06 -39.36 -3.57
CA GLU A 13 2.32 -39.46 -4.31
C GLU A 13 3.25 -38.26 -4.04
N LEU A 14 2.69 -37.04 -4.00
CA LEU A 14 3.45 -35.84 -3.65
C LEU A 14 4.01 -35.89 -2.22
N ALA A 15 3.25 -36.41 -1.27
CA ALA A 15 3.72 -36.58 0.11
C ALA A 15 4.85 -37.62 0.23
N LYS A 16 4.78 -38.71 -0.53
CA LYS A 16 5.87 -39.70 -0.58
C LYS A 16 7.13 -39.11 -1.21
N GLN A 17 6.99 -38.25 -2.21
CA GLN A 17 8.12 -37.57 -2.85
C GLN A 17 8.85 -36.60 -1.90
N THR A 18 8.18 -36.13 -0.84
CA THR A 18 8.78 -35.29 0.21
C THR A 18 9.24 -36.09 1.44
N SER A 19 9.36 -37.43 1.31
CA SER A 19 9.78 -38.37 2.36
C SER A 19 8.79 -38.52 3.54
N LEU A 20 7.52 -38.17 3.34
CA LEU A 20 6.46 -38.46 4.31
C LEU A 20 5.82 -39.81 3.98
N ASP A 21 6.52 -40.88 4.37
CA ASP A 21 6.16 -42.27 4.00
C ASP A 21 4.86 -42.77 4.68
N GLU A 22 4.36 -42.05 5.68
CA GLU A 22 3.17 -42.41 6.46
C GLU A 22 1.86 -41.78 5.95
N VAL A 23 1.89 -40.98 4.88
CA VAL A 23 0.65 -40.39 4.33
C VAL A 23 -0.10 -41.42 3.49
N ASN A 24 -1.28 -41.78 3.95
CA ASN A 24 -2.21 -42.63 3.22
C ASN A 24 -3.50 -41.85 2.86
N VAL A 25 -4.33 -42.45 2.01
CA VAL A 25 -5.56 -41.83 1.50
C VAL A 25 -6.57 -41.54 2.63
N GLU A 26 -6.56 -42.34 3.70
CA GLU A 26 -7.43 -42.15 4.88
C GLU A 26 -7.08 -40.86 5.64
N VAL A 27 -5.79 -40.59 5.85
CA VAL A 27 -5.30 -39.37 6.52
C VAL A 27 -5.66 -38.13 5.71
N VAL A 28 -5.52 -38.19 4.37
CA VAL A 28 -5.89 -37.08 3.49
C VAL A 28 -7.41 -36.81 3.54
N GLU A 29 -8.21 -37.86 3.65
CA GLU A 29 -9.67 -37.73 3.77
C GLU A 29 -10.13 -37.20 5.12
N GLU A 30 -9.45 -37.58 6.20
CA GLU A 30 -9.71 -37.05 7.54
C GLU A 30 -9.42 -35.54 7.61
N ILE A 31 -8.26 -35.12 7.13
CA ILE A 31 -7.86 -33.69 7.10
C ILE A 31 -8.83 -32.88 6.23
N ALA A 32 -9.27 -33.41 5.09
CA ALA A 32 -10.23 -32.73 4.22
C ALA A 32 -11.59 -32.55 4.91
N ARG A 33 -12.00 -33.50 5.75
CA ARG A 33 -13.25 -33.43 6.52
C ARG A 33 -13.12 -32.44 7.68
N GLU A 34 -11.98 -32.44 8.37
CA GLU A 34 -11.69 -31.53 9.48
C GLU A 34 -11.59 -30.07 9.02
N THR A 35 -10.88 -29.80 7.92
CA THR A 35 -10.81 -28.45 7.32
C THR A 35 -12.16 -27.95 6.82
N ALA A 36 -13.05 -28.83 6.37
CA ALA A 36 -14.42 -28.43 6.01
C ALA A 36 -15.26 -27.99 7.22
N VAL A 37 -14.97 -28.53 8.42
CA VAL A 37 -15.64 -28.15 9.68
C VAL A 37 -15.07 -26.84 10.24
N SER A 38 -13.77 -26.57 10.06
CA SER A 38 -13.08 -25.37 10.54
C SER A 38 -13.38 -24.07 9.75
N LEU A 39 -14.26 -24.13 8.74
CA LEU A 39 -14.68 -22.97 7.95
C LEU A 39 -16.04 -22.40 8.38
N SER A 40 -16.56 -22.77 9.57
CA SER A 40 -17.76 -22.14 10.13
C SER A 40 -17.47 -20.67 10.44
N ASN A 41 -18.16 -19.76 9.76
CA ASN A 41 -18.00 -18.30 9.84
C ASN A 41 -18.27 -17.66 11.22
N ASP A 42 -18.46 -18.45 12.27
CA ASP A 42 -18.79 -17.96 13.61
C ASP A 42 -17.59 -17.27 14.30
N ASP A 43 -16.36 -17.69 14.02
CA ASP A 43 -15.14 -17.09 14.60
C ASP A 43 -14.89 -15.65 14.10
N PHE A 44 -15.38 -15.30 12.90
CA PHE A 44 -15.26 -13.94 12.36
C PHE A 44 -16.23 -12.95 13.00
N LYS A 45 -17.32 -13.45 13.61
CA LYS A 45 -18.38 -12.61 14.17
C LYS A 45 -18.02 -12.13 15.58
N GLU A 46 -17.37 -12.97 16.37
CA GLU A 46 -16.90 -12.62 17.72
C GLU A 46 -15.80 -11.53 17.71
N LEU A 47 -14.95 -11.52 16.67
CA LEU A 47 -13.93 -10.48 16.47
C LEU A 47 -14.52 -9.11 16.11
N ALA A 48 -15.67 -9.07 15.41
CA ALA A 48 -16.34 -7.82 15.07
C ALA A 48 -17.00 -7.19 16.31
N ASP A 49 -17.65 -8.01 17.15
CA ASP A 49 -18.33 -7.55 18.36
C ASP A 49 -17.34 -7.06 19.44
N GLN A 50 -16.13 -7.62 19.49
CA GLN A 50 -15.08 -7.18 20.43
C GLN A 50 -14.41 -5.86 20.03
N ALA A 51 -14.41 -5.51 18.74
CA ALA A 51 -13.85 -4.25 18.25
C ALA A 51 -14.73 -3.04 18.60
N GLU A 52 -16.05 -3.22 18.71
CA GLU A 52 -17.00 -2.12 18.96
C GLU A 52 -16.99 -1.65 20.43
N HIS A 53 -16.63 -2.53 21.37
CA HIS A 53 -16.61 -2.20 22.81
C HIS A 53 -15.29 -1.62 23.35
N ARG A 54 -14.21 -1.62 22.56
CA ARG A 54 -12.87 -1.18 23.04
C ARG A 54 -12.56 0.30 22.76
N SER A 55 -13.49 1.07 22.21
CA SER A 55 -13.27 2.46 21.78
C SER A 55 -13.58 3.55 22.82
N ILE A 56 -13.98 3.20 24.05
CA ILE A 56 -14.54 4.19 25.00
C ILE A 56 -13.56 4.69 26.08
N GLU A 57 -12.34 4.16 26.21
CA GLU A 57 -11.36 4.66 27.20
C GLU A 57 -9.94 4.85 26.66
N SER A 58 -9.80 5.53 25.51
CA SER A 58 -8.51 6.09 25.12
C SER A 58 -8.69 7.47 24.53
N SER A 59 -8.59 8.46 25.42
CA SER A 59 -8.25 9.86 25.20
C SER A 59 -8.58 10.42 23.81
N ASP A 60 -9.66 11.19 23.77
CA ASP A 60 -10.08 12.12 22.74
C ASP A 60 -8.89 12.90 22.13
N SER A 61 -8.37 12.40 21.02
CA SER A 61 -7.70 13.21 20.01
C SER A 61 -8.36 12.85 18.70
N GLU A 62 -9.26 13.71 18.24
CA GLU A 62 -9.75 13.75 16.88
C GLU A 62 -8.54 13.95 15.93
N GLU A 63 -7.79 12.88 15.65
CA GLU A 63 -6.95 12.84 14.46
C GLU A 63 -7.91 12.71 13.29
N GLU A 64 -8.41 13.86 12.81
CA GLU A 64 -8.91 13.98 11.45
C GLU A 64 -7.90 13.24 10.56
N GLN A 65 -8.34 12.16 9.90
CA GLN A 65 -7.50 11.41 8.97
C GLN A 65 -7.13 12.35 7.84
N LYS A 66 -6.02 13.07 8.02
CA LYS A 66 -5.57 14.10 7.10
C LYS A 66 -5.19 13.40 5.82
N GLU A 67 -5.97 13.64 4.76
CA GLU A 67 -5.69 13.08 3.45
C GLU A 67 -4.23 13.35 3.08
N LEU A 68 -3.54 12.29 2.67
CA LEU A 68 -2.15 12.35 2.24
C LEU A 68 -2.07 13.08 0.89
N SER A 69 -2.13 14.41 0.94
CA SER A 69 -1.94 15.27 -0.22
C SER A 69 -0.47 15.64 -0.41
N THR A 70 -0.12 16.00 -1.64
CA THR A 70 1.24 16.47 -1.99
C THR A 70 1.63 17.74 -1.23
N GLU A 71 0.67 18.62 -0.94
CA GLU A 71 0.85 19.81 -0.14
C GLU A 71 1.12 19.46 1.32
N PHE A 72 0.40 18.47 1.85
CA PHE A 72 0.63 17.98 3.21
C PHE A 72 2.02 17.37 3.35
N LEU A 73 2.43 16.55 2.39
CA LEU A 73 3.77 15.96 2.38
C LEU A 73 4.83 17.07 2.28
N LYS A 74 4.66 18.04 1.37
CA LYS A 74 5.58 19.18 1.24
C LYS A 74 5.70 19.98 2.54
N ALA A 75 4.57 20.30 3.18
CA ALA A 75 4.55 21.02 4.45
C ALA A 75 5.28 20.23 5.55
N SER A 76 5.02 18.93 5.64
CA SER A 76 5.66 18.05 6.63
C SER A 76 7.19 17.98 6.45
N LEU A 77 7.68 17.85 5.21
CA LEU A 77 9.12 17.87 4.92
C LEU A 77 9.78 19.20 5.31
N THR A 78 9.08 20.33 5.10
CA THR A 78 9.54 21.65 5.54
C THR A 78 9.61 21.74 7.06
N THR A 79 8.57 21.32 7.78
CA THR A 79 8.55 21.34 9.25
C THR A 79 9.68 20.50 9.85
N VAL A 80 9.95 19.31 9.31
CA VAL A 80 11.08 18.48 9.76
C VAL A 80 12.41 19.20 9.56
N THR A 81 12.58 19.90 8.44
CA THR A 81 13.79 20.69 8.16
C THR A 81 14.00 21.79 9.21
N GLU A 82 12.95 22.55 9.49
CA GLU A 82 12.98 23.64 10.47
C GLU A 82 13.32 23.12 11.88
N ILE A 83 12.75 22.00 12.28
CA ILE A 83 13.07 21.34 13.56
C ILE A 83 14.55 20.96 13.63
N MET A 84 15.10 20.39 12.55
CA MET A 84 16.52 20.00 12.52
C MET A 84 17.45 21.23 12.54
N ASP A 85 17.06 22.33 11.92
CA ASP A 85 17.81 23.60 11.98
C ASP A 85 17.81 24.16 13.41
N GLN A 86 16.66 24.14 14.11
CA GLN A 86 16.58 24.54 15.52
C GLN A 86 17.45 23.67 16.43
N PHE A 87 17.57 22.37 16.17
CA PHE A 87 18.48 21.50 16.94
C PHE A 87 19.94 21.89 16.76
N ILE A 88 20.33 22.42 15.60
CA ILE A 88 21.69 22.89 15.35
C ILE A 88 21.94 24.23 16.05
N GLU A 89 20.98 25.14 15.98
CA GLU A 89 21.10 26.49 16.53
C GLU A 89 21.08 26.50 18.07
N ASN A 90 20.27 25.65 18.68
CA ASN A 90 19.99 25.71 20.12
C ASN A 90 20.80 24.74 20.98
N ASN A 91 21.65 23.88 20.40
CA ASN A 91 22.33 22.81 21.14
C ASN A 91 23.85 22.92 21.05
N SER A 92 24.52 22.62 22.17
CA SER A 92 25.97 22.69 22.29
C SER A 92 26.70 21.67 21.40
N ASN A 93 26.06 20.55 21.04
CA ASN A 93 26.68 19.50 20.23
C ASN A 93 26.39 19.66 18.72
N PHE A 94 26.95 20.72 18.15
CA PHE A 94 26.82 21.04 16.73
C PHE A 94 27.16 19.86 15.81
N TYR A 95 28.25 19.13 16.09
CA TYR A 95 28.72 18.04 15.24
C TYR A 95 27.72 16.89 15.18
N ARG A 96 27.23 16.44 16.35
CA ARG A 96 26.23 15.36 16.42
C ARG A 96 24.94 15.76 15.73
N ASN A 97 24.49 16.99 15.93
CA ASN A 97 23.22 17.47 15.38
C ASN A 97 23.32 17.71 13.86
N SER A 98 24.45 18.22 13.39
CA SER A 98 24.75 18.32 11.96
C SER A 98 24.77 16.96 11.28
N LYS A 99 25.38 15.95 11.92
CA LYS A 99 25.38 14.58 11.41
C LYS A 99 23.96 14.00 11.34
N ALA A 100 23.15 14.19 12.39
CA ALA A 100 21.76 13.75 12.40
C ALA A 100 20.93 14.46 11.31
N ARG A 101 21.07 15.78 11.18
CA ARG A 101 20.41 16.58 10.13
C ARG A 101 20.73 16.08 8.73
N ARG A 102 22.00 15.75 8.48
CA ARG A 102 22.40 15.19 7.18
C ARG A 102 21.68 13.88 6.88
N GLY A 103 21.61 12.97 7.86
CA GLY A 103 20.89 11.70 7.70
C GLY A 103 19.39 11.90 7.45
N VAL A 104 18.76 12.84 8.16
CA VAL A 104 17.35 13.21 7.91
C VAL A 104 17.18 13.76 6.50
N MET A 105 18.03 14.69 6.08
CA MET A 105 17.97 15.28 4.73
C MET A 105 18.17 14.25 3.61
N ASP A 106 19.07 13.30 3.80
CA ASP A 106 19.28 12.21 2.84
C ASP A 106 17.98 11.41 2.66
N VAL A 107 17.27 11.08 3.75
CA VAL A 107 15.97 10.40 3.67
C VAL A 107 14.89 11.30 3.04
N LEU A 108 14.76 12.56 3.46
CA LEU A 108 13.76 13.49 2.91
C LEU A 108 13.95 13.69 1.40
N SER A 109 15.20 13.64 0.91
CA SER A 109 15.51 13.80 -0.51
C SER A 109 14.80 12.77 -1.40
N THR A 110 14.62 11.54 -0.92
CA THR A 110 13.92 10.48 -1.65
C THR A 110 12.44 10.80 -1.86
N TYR A 111 11.78 11.37 -0.84
CA TYR A 111 10.39 11.80 -0.93
C TYR A 111 10.22 13.06 -1.79
N GLN A 112 11.20 13.98 -1.77
CA GLN A 112 11.21 15.15 -2.66
C GLN A 112 11.36 14.75 -4.13
N GLN A 113 12.17 13.73 -4.42
CA GLN A 113 12.29 13.16 -5.76
C GLN A 113 10.97 12.54 -6.22
N LEU A 114 10.33 11.74 -5.36
CA LEU A 114 9.03 11.14 -5.67
C LEU A 114 7.97 12.19 -5.99
N LEU A 115 7.88 13.26 -5.18
CA LEU A 115 6.98 14.40 -5.44
C LEU A 115 7.25 15.06 -6.80
N THR A 116 8.53 15.22 -7.16
CA THR A 116 8.93 15.80 -8.43
C THR A 116 8.55 14.90 -9.61
N GLU A 117 8.74 13.59 -9.47
CA GLU A 117 8.32 12.62 -10.47
C GLU A 117 6.81 12.59 -10.68
N TRP A 118 6.04 12.64 -9.59
CA TRP A 118 4.57 12.70 -9.65
C TRP A 118 4.12 13.93 -10.42
N LYS A 119 4.66 15.11 -10.07
CA LYS A 119 4.36 16.37 -10.78
C LYS A 119 4.70 16.27 -12.27
N ARG A 120 5.84 15.68 -12.62
CA ARG A 120 6.27 15.49 -14.02
C ARG A 120 5.33 14.56 -14.78
N LYS A 121 4.91 13.44 -14.18
CA LYS A 121 3.97 12.50 -14.81
C LYS A 121 2.63 13.20 -15.09
N THR A 122 2.09 13.91 -14.11
CA THR A 122 0.83 14.67 -14.27
C THR A 122 0.94 15.70 -15.40
N GLN A 123 2.05 16.44 -15.48
CA GLN A 123 2.26 17.41 -16.55
C GLN A 123 2.28 16.76 -17.93
N ILE A 124 3.03 15.66 -18.10
CA ILE A 124 3.10 14.93 -19.37
C ILE A 124 1.73 14.42 -19.80
N THR A 125 0.93 13.92 -18.85
CA THR A 125 -0.43 13.46 -19.11
C THR A 125 -1.32 14.62 -19.60
N LEU A 126 -1.25 15.78 -18.95
CA LEU A 126 -1.99 16.97 -19.35
C LEU A 126 -1.55 17.47 -20.74
N ASP A 127 -0.25 17.55 -21.00
CA ASP A 127 0.29 17.98 -22.29
C ASP A 127 -0.16 17.03 -23.41
N THR A 128 -0.10 15.72 -23.16
CA THR A 128 -0.57 14.70 -24.11
C THR A 128 -2.06 14.84 -24.40
N PHE A 129 -2.88 15.12 -23.37
CA PHE A 129 -4.31 15.34 -23.53
C PHE A 129 -4.62 16.59 -24.36
N LEU A 130 -3.93 17.70 -24.08
CA LEU A 130 -4.09 18.96 -24.82
C LEU A 130 -3.70 18.79 -26.30
N ILE A 131 -2.56 18.14 -26.57
CA ILE A 131 -2.11 17.86 -27.95
C ILE A 131 -3.13 16.99 -28.70
N LYS A 132 -3.67 15.95 -28.05
CA LYS A 132 -4.72 15.11 -28.67
C LYS A 132 -5.96 15.91 -29.03
N ARG A 133 -6.43 16.78 -28.13
CA ARG A 133 -7.59 17.65 -28.40
C ARG A 133 -7.34 18.64 -29.53
N GLN A 134 -6.15 19.23 -29.61
CA GLN A 134 -5.79 20.13 -30.69
C GLN A 134 -5.86 19.42 -32.05
N LYS A 135 -5.25 18.23 -32.14
CA LYS A 135 -5.27 17.43 -33.38
C LYS A 135 -6.68 17.07 -33.85
N ILE A 136 -7.58 16.74 -32.92
CA ILE A 136 -8.98 16.42 -33.24
C ILE A 136 -9.70 17.66 -33.81
N GLY A 137 -9.51 18.83 -33.20
CA GLY A 137 -10.10 20.07 -33.69
C GLY A 137 -9.51 20.53 -35.04
N ASP A 138 -8.27 20.17 -35.34
CA ASP A 138 -7.65 20.47 -36.64
C ASP A 138 -8.18 19.53 -37.74
N THR A 139 -8.43 18.24 -37.44
CA THR A 139 -9.08 17.31 -38.38
C THR A 139 -10.53 17.66 -38.69
N GLU A 140 -11.33 18.07 -37.69
CA GLU A 140 -12.73 18.49 -37.91
C GLU A 140 -12.84 19.77 -38.77
N LYS A 141 -11.86 20.68 -38.67
CA LYS A 141 -11.81 21.89 -39.51
C LYS A 141 -11.41 21.62 -40.96
N ILE A 142 -10.59 20.60 -41.20
CA ILE A 142 -10.22 20.18 -42.56
C ILE A 142 -11.44 19.53 -43.24
N GLU A 143 -12.18 18.66 -42.54
CA GLU A 143 -13.39 18.03 -43.10
C GLU A 143 -14.53 19.03 -43.36
N CYS A 144 -14.66 20.12 -42.58
CA CYS A 144 -15.66 21.16 -42.83
C CYS A 144 -15.28 22.16 -43.94
N SER A 145 -14.03 22.16 -44.43
CA SER A 145 -13.57 23.06 -45.50
C SER A 145 -13.59 22.41 -46.90
N GLU A 146 -13.81 21.10 -46.98
CA GLU A 146 -13.89 20.34 -48.23
C GLU A 146 -15.33 20.04 -48.69
N MET A 147 -16.34 20.59 -48.00
CA MET A 147 -17.77 20.61 -48.41
C MET A 147 -18.20 22.02 -48.83
#